data_AF-A0A9X2D9B7-F1
#
_entry.id   AF-A0A9X2D9B7-F1
#
_cell.length_a   1.000
_cell.length_b   1.000
_cell.length_c   1.000
_cell.angle_alpha   90.00
_cell.angle_beta   90.00
_cell.angle_gamma   90.00
#
_symmetry.space_group_name_H-M   'P 1'
#
loop_
_entity.id
_entity.type
_entity.pdbx_description
1 polymer ?
#
loop_
_entity_poly.entity_id
_entity_poly.type
_entity_poly.pdbx_seq_one_letter_code
_entity_poly.pdbx_strand_id
1 'polypeptide(L)'
;MTTRIDCDTCVVRGLACRDCVVTVLLGPPPELTFDDEERAALDLLAEGGLVPPLRLVTPLSAPAGDGTGDGTGDGDEPLPGTGAATA
;
A
#
# COMPACT_ATOMS: atom_id res chain seq x y z
N MET A 1 -14.30 -25.48 -5.31
CA MET A 1 -15.45 -25.15 -4.43
C MET A 1 -15.25 -23.73 -3.97
N THR A 2 -16.14 -22.81 -4.32
CA THR A 2 -16.02 -21.39 -4.00
C THR A 2 -17.08 -20.99 -2.99
N THR A 3 -16.69 -20.23 -1.97
CA THR A 3 -17.59 -19.67 -0.96
C THR A 3 -17.75 -18.18 -1.26
N ARG A 4 -18.98 -17.69 -1.41
CA ARG A 4 -19.28 -16.29 -1.69
C ARG A 4 -19.72 -15.59 -0.40
N ILE A 5 -19.07 -14.51 -0.06
CA ILE A 5 -19.40 -13.66 1.10
C ILE A 5 -19.95 -12.35 0.56
N ASP A 6 -21.17 -12.00 0.96
CA ASP A 6 -21.80 -10.73 0.61
C ASP A 6 -21.65 -9.74 1.76
N CYS A 7 -20.74 -8.77 1.56
CA CYS A 7 -20.46 -7.75 2.55
C CYS A 7 -21.59 -6.70 2.64
N ASP A 8 -22.50 -6.58 1.67
CA ASP A 8 -23.53 -5.55 1.68
C ASP A 8 -24.74 -5.92 2.53
N THR A 9 -25.01 -7.22 2.71
CA THR A 9 -26.07 -7.74 3.60
C THR A 9 -25.56 -8.25 4.94
N CYS A 10 -24.25 -8.22 5.18
CA CYS A 10 -23.63 -8.77 6.38
C CYS A 10 -23.89 -7.89 7.62
N VAL A 11 -24.81 -8.33 8.49
CA VAL A 11 -25.23 -7.60 9.71
C VAL A 11 -24.11 -7.34 10.73
N VAL A 12 -23.02 -8.12 10.67
CA VAL A 12 -21.86 -7.95 11.56
C VAL A 12 -20.76 -7.08 10.97
N ARG A 13 -20.86 -6.65 9.69
CA ARG A 13 -19.79 -5.91 8.99
C ARG A 13 -19.40 -4.61 9.67
N GLY A 14 -20.37 -3.87 10.21
CA GLY A 14 -20.09 -2.63 10.95
C GLY A 14 -19.72 -2.85 12.42
N LEU A 15 -19.99 -4.04 12.96
CA LEU A 15 -19.94 -4.30 14.40
C LEU A 15 -18.70 -5.10 14.82
N ALA A 16 -18.31 -6.08 14.02
CA ALA A 16 -17.30 -7.07 14.39
C ALA A 16 -16.48 -7.60 13.20
N CYS A 17 -16.48 -6.95 12.03
CA CYS A 17 -15.73 -7.45 10.86
C CYS A 17 -14.24 -7.68 11.15
N ARG A 18 -13.63 -6.81 11.98
CA ARG A 18 -12.22 -6.92 12.40
C ARG A 18 -11.91 -8.17 13.22
N ASP A 19 -12.92 -8.80 13.81
CA ASP A 19 -12.85 -10.03 14.61
C ASP A 19 -13.61 -11.18 13.93
N CYS A 20 -14.00 -11.00 12.67
CA CYS A 20 -14.69 -12.03 11.91
C CYS A 20 -13.69 -13.12 11.48
N VAL A 21 -14.16 -14.38 11.46
CA VAL A 21 -13.39 -15.53 10.94
C VAL A 21 -12.82 -15.29 9.53
N VAL A 22 -13.44 -14.40 8.76
CA VAL A 22 -12.97 -13.99 7.42
C VAL A 22 -11.58 -13.37 7.47
N THR A 23 -11.30 -12.47 8.43
CA THR A 23 -9.96 -11.86 8.57
C THR A 23 -8.92 -12.88 9.04
N VAL A 24 -9.34 -13.88 9.83
CA VAL A 24 -8.47 -15.00 10.23
C VAL A 24 -8.13 -15.90 9.05
N LEU A 25 -9.10 -16.18 8.17
CA LEU A 25 -8.93 -17.08 7.03
C LEU A 25 -8.23 -16.42 5.83
N LEU A 26 -8.44 -15.12 5.60
CA LEU A 26 -7.89 -14.38 4.45
C LEU A 26 -6.66 -13.54 4.80
N GLY A 27 -6.34 -13.37 6.09
CA GLY A 27 -5.31 -12.47 6.56
C GLY A 27 -5.75 -11.00 6.54
N PRO A 28 -4.94 -10.08 7.12
CA PRO A 28 -5.16 -8.66 6.94
C PRO A 28 -5.10 -8.33 5.45
N PRO A 29 -5.96 -7.42 4.95
CA PRO A 29 -5.82 -6.95 3.57
C PRO A 29 -4.40 -6.41 3.38
N PRO A 30 -3.79 -6.60 2.20
CA PRO A 30 -2.48 -6.01 1.90
C PRO A 30 -2.56 -4.50 2.15
N GLU A 31 -1.48 -3.89 2.63
CA GLU A 31 -1.41 -2.44 2.74
C GLU A 31 -1.60 -1.83 1.34
N LEU A 32 -2.76 -1.20 1.14
CA LEU A 32 -3.09 -0.52 -0.11
C LEU A 32 -2.54 0.90 -0.02
N THR A 33 -1.44 1.13 -0.73
CA THR A 33 -0.85 2.45 -0.91
C THR A 33 -1.35 3.05 -2.21
N PHE A 34 -1.84 4.28 -2.15
CA PHE A 34 -2.17 5.06 -3.34
C PHE A 34 -1.05 6.03 -3.64
N ASP A 35 -0.58 6.03 -4.89
CA ASP A 35 0.29 7.10 -5.36
C ASP A 35 -0.48 8.43 -5.47
N ASP A 36 0.23 9.51 -5.80
CA ASP A 36 -0.37 10.84 -5.83
C ASP A 36 -1.38 11.00 -6.98
N GLU A 37 -1.20 10.28 -8.09
CA GLU A 37 -2.11 10.35 -9.24
C GLU A 37 -3.40 9.57 -8.97
N GLU A 38 -3.28 8.38 -8.37
CA GLU A 38 -4.42 7.61 -7.87
C GLU A 38 -5.20 8.37 -6.80
N ARG A 39 -4.49 9.06 -5.88
CA ARG A 39 -5.13 9.88 -4.86
C ARG A 39 -5.93 11.02 -5.46
N ALA A 40 -5.35 11.73 -6.43
CA ALA A 40 -6.05 12.79 -7.16
C ALA A 40 -7.27 12.26 -7.91
N ALA A 41 -7.18 11.08 -8.53
CA ALA A 41 -8.33 10.45 -9.18
C ALA A 41 -9.46 10.13 -8.18
N LEU A 42 -9.11 9.59 -7.02
CA LEU A 42 -10.10 9.30 -5.97
C LEU A 42 -10.73 10.57 -5.40
N ASP A 43 -9.97 11.67 -5.29
CA ASP A 43 -10.51 12.97 -4.87
C ASP A 43 -11.58 13.48 -5.84
N LEU A 44 -11.34 13.40 -7.15
CA LEU A 44 -12.35 13.78 -8.17
C LEU A 44 -13.61 12.92 -8.09
N LEU A 45 -13.46 11.61 -7.83
CA LEU A 45 -14.60 10.71 -7.63
C LEU A 45 -15.39 11.08 -6.36
N ALA A 46 -14.70 11.51 -5.30
CA ALA A 46 -15.31 11.92 -4.05
C ALA A 46 -16.05 13.26 -4.20
N GLU A 47 -15.46 14.23 -4.90
CA GLU A 47 -16.11 15.50 -5.27
C GLU A 47 -17.38 15.26 -6.09
N GLY A 48 -17.36 14.27 -6.98
CA GLY A 48 -18.53 13.82 -7.74
C GLY A 48 -19.53 12.97 -6.96
N GLY A 49 -19.24 12.62 -5.69
CA GLY A 49 -20.11 11.81 -4.83
C GLY A 49 -20.18 10.31 -5.19
N LEU A 50 -19.27 9.82 -6.03
CA LEU A 50 -19.21 8.41 -6.45
C LEU A 50 -18.51 7.52 -5.41
N VAL A 51 -17.66 8.12 -4.56
CA VAL A 51 -17.01 7.46 -3.44
C VAL A 51 -17.13 8.32 -2.17
N PRO A 52 -17.03 7.73 -0.97
CA PRO A 52 -16.94 8.50 0.26
C PRO A 52 -15.73 9.46 0.26
N PRO A 53 -15.78 10.59 1.00
CA PRO A 53 -14.66 11.51 1.13
C PRO A 53 -13.38 10.81 1.60
N LEU A 54 -12.24 11.18 1.01
CA LEU A 54 -10.94 10.57 1.33
C LEU A 54 -10.58 10.78 2.81
N ARG A 55 -10.42 9.66 3.54
CA ARG A 55 -9.95 9.59 4.94
C ARG A 55 -8.66 8.77 5.02
N LEU A 56 -7.71 9.10 4.15
CA LEU A 56 -6.44 8.38 4.07
C LEU A 56 -5.63 8.59 5.34
N VAL A 57 -5.03 7.52 5.85
CA VAL A 57 -4.14 7.56 7.01
C VAL A 57 -2.73 7.77 6.49
N THR A 58 -2.06 8.85 6.93
CA THR A 58 -0.65 9.05 6.61
C THR A 58 0.19 8.08 7.44
N PRO A 59 1.04 7.25 6.82
CA PRO A 59 1.95 6.40 7.58
C PRO A 59 2.89 7.30 8.39
N LEU A 60 2.96 7.07 9.70
CA LEU A 60 3.96 7.73 10.53
C LEU A 60 5.32 7.13 10.16
N SER A 61 6.33 7.97 9.93
CA SER A 61 7.70 7.46 9.82
C SER A 61 8.06 6.78 11.14
N ALA A 62 8.48 5.52 11.09
CA ALA A 62 8.93 4.80 12.26
C ALA A 62 10.04 5.62 12.95
N PRO A 63 10.13 5.64 14.29
CA PRO A 63 11.25 6.30 14.96
C PRO A 63 12.55 5.73 14.39
N ALA A 64 13.44 6.61 13.93
CA ALA A 64 14.76 6.20 13.46
C ALA A 64 15.42 5.43 14.60
N GLY A 65 15.51 4.11 14.46
CA GLY A 65 16.25 3.27 15.38
C GLY A 65 17.67 3.82 15.45
N ASP A 66 18.12 4.12 16.65
CA ASP A 66 19.50 4.47 16.94
C ASP A 66 20.42 3.40 16.34
N GLY A 67 21.22 3.82 15.38
CA GLY A 67 21.98 2.92 14.52
C GLY A 67 22.93 2.03 15.30
N THR A 68 22.89 0.73 15.03
CA THR A 68 24.06 -0.13 14.98
C THR A 68 23.81 -1.24 13.97
N GLY A 69 24.35 -1.04 12.78
CA GLY A 69 24.40 -1.99 11.68
C GLY A 69 25.51 -1.54 10.75
N ASP A 70 26.76 -1.66 11.21
CA ASP A 70 27.92 -1.62 10.33
C ASP A 70 27.81 -2.81 9.38
N GLY A 71 27.50 -2.50 8.13
CA GLY A 71 27.41 -3.40 7.00
C GLY A 71 27.93 -2.65 5.79
N THR A 72 29.22 -2.33 5.82
CA THR A 72 29.98 -1.84 4.67
C THR A 72 29.81 -2.83 3.51
N GLY A 73 28.93 -2.49 2.57
CA GLY A 73 28.88 -3.08 1.25
C GLY A 73 29.51 -2.09 0.28
N ASP A 74 30.85 -2.09 0.19
CA ASP A 74 31.58 -1.50 -0.92
C ASP A 74 31.15 -2.21 -2.21
N GLY A 75 30.18 -1.61 -2.90
CA GLY A 75 29.82 -1.91 -4.28
C GLY A 75 30.37 -0.84 -5.20
N ASP A 76 31.67 -0.56 -5.12
CA ASP A 76 32.41 0.10 -6.21
C ASP A 76 32.77 -0.99 -7.22
N GLU A 77 31.92 -1.18 -8.24
CA GLU A 77 32.35 -1.84 -9.47
C GLU A 77 32.37 -0.77 -10.58
N PRO A 78 33.58 -0.36 -11.02
CA PRO A 78 33.77 0.79 -11.89
C PRO A 78 33.32 0.49 -13.32
N LEU A 79 32.57 1.45 -13.88
CA LEU A 79 32.19 1.55 -15.29
C LEU A 79 33.37 1.27 -16.25
N PRO A 80 33.28 0.32 -17.18
CA PRO A 80 34.09 0.36 -18.40
C PRO A 80 33.43 1.30 -19.41
N GLY A 81 34.19 2.33 -19.80
CA GLY A 81 33.75 3.43 -20.63
C GLY A 81 33.46 3.12 -22.10
N THR A 82 32.75 4.07 -22.69
CA THR A 82 32.92 4.60 -24.06
C THR A 82 33.00 3.60 -25.22
N GLY A 83 31.87 3.43 -25.91
CA GLY A 83 31.84 3.17 -27.35
C GLY A 83 31.28 4.40 -28.06
N ALA A 84 32.12 5.10 -28.82
CA ALA A 84 31.81 6.32 -29.54
C ALA A 84 30.71 6.12 -30.60
N ALA A 85 29.76 7.05 -30.66
CA ALA A 85 28.95 7.27 -31.85
C ALA A 85 29.73 8.17 -32.82
N THR A 86 30.31 7.57 -33.86
CA THR A 86 30.77 8.27 -35.07
C THR A 86 30.46 7.45 -36.30
N ALA A 87 29.44 7.89 -37.05
CA ALA A 87 29.31 7.94 -38.52
C ALA A 87 27.83 7.79 -38.92
#